data_AF-A0A7V5AS03-F1
#
_entry.id   AF-A0A7V5AS03-F1
#
_cell.length_a   1.000
_cell.length_b   1.000
_cell.length_c   1.000
_cell.angle_alpha   90.00
_cell.angle_beta   90.00
_cell.angle_gamma   90.00
#
_symmetry.space_group_name_H-M   'P 1'
#
loop_
_entity.id
_entity.type
_entity.pdbx_description
1 polymer ?
#
loop_
_entity_poly.entity_id
_entity_poly.type
_entity_poly.pdbx_seq_one_letter_code
_entity_poly.pdbx_strand_id
1 'polypeptide(L)'
;MTRRVFMLVLIAIARPTVVSLLVSAAVMFVGWFINIVTYGILQKKQKLITSGPYAFVRNPFYVGTFFADVGMSIAANPFDLIVLLICVLYFFLQVLFYGLQIKREERDLLALFGEEYSAYCRRVPRIVPSIRSGLRNGGFHFEWSFDVALFNRVFSRATGAYLWLCFIWGVFLVSPKGGCFLSGSLQFNRLLSDRLFLPIFVAAVCVYGMFKVIEDVHKNEEKRKAKGIQFS
;
A
#
# COMPACT_ATOMS: atom_id res chain seq x y z
N MET A 1 -12.47 2.66 -2.32
CA MET A 1 -12.91 3.95 -2.88
C MET A 1 -12.27 5.13 -2.14
N THR A 2 -12.28 5.13 -0.80
CA THR A 2 -11.71 6.18 0.08
C THR A 2 -10.28 6.62 -0.25
N ARG A 3 -9.32 5.70 -0.40
CA ARG A 3 -7.91 6.03 -0.64
C ARG A 3 -7.65 6.79 -1.96
N ARG A 4 -8.38 6.46 -3.03
CA ARG A 4 -8.23 7.14 -4.33
C ARG A 4 -8.74 8.58 -4.28
N VAL A 5 -9.86 8.80 -3.59
CA VAL A 5 -10.41 10.15 -3.38
C VAL A 5 -9.42 10.99 -2.57
N PHE A 6 -8.86 10.43 -1.49
CA PHE A 6 -7.83 11.10 -0.71
C PHE A 6 -6.61 11.49 -1.53
N MET A 7 -6.08 10.58 -2.37
CA MET A 7 -4.97 10.87 -3.29
C MET A 7 -5.27 12.04 -4.25
N LEU A 8 -6.50 12.11 -4.79
CA LEU A 8 -6.91 13.19 -5.69
C LEU A 8 -7.04 14.53 -4.96
N VAL A 9 -7.61 14.50 -3.75
CA VAL A 9 -7.71 15.69 -2.89
C VAL A 9 -6.31 16.21 -2.55
N LEU A 10 -5.38 15.31 -2.16
CA LEU A 10 -4.00 15.69 -1.86
C LEU A 10 -3.31 16.31 -3.08
N ILE A 11 -3.46 15.76 -4.29
CA ILE A 11 -2.89 16.37 -5.51
C ILE A 11 -3.36 17.81 -5.68
N ALA A 12 -4.65 18.09 -5.44
CA ALA A 12 -5.21 19.41 -5.66
C ALA A 12 -4.67 20.49 -4.70
N ILE A 13 -4.31 20.09 -3.48
CA ILE A 13 -3.89 21.01 -2.40
C ILE A 13 -2.39 20.92 -2.07
N ALA A 14 -1.68 19.94 -2.63
CA ALA A 14 -0.30 19.63 -2.26
C ALA A 14 0.62 20.83 -2.51
N ARG A 15 1.48 21.10 -1.53
CA ARG A 15 2.56 22.10 -1.63
C ARG A 15 3.91 21.43 -1.36
N PRO A 16 4.33 20.49 -2.21
CA PRO A 16 5.51 19.65 -1.95
C PRO A 16 6.78 20.48 -1.81
N THR A 17 7.71 19.97 -1.02
CA THR A 17 9.09 20.49 -0.89
C THR A 17 10.06 19.34 -1.20
N VAL A 18 11.32 19.64 -1.55
CA VAL A 18 12.32 18.57 -1.78
C VAL A 18 12.44 17.65 -0.57
N VAL A 19 12.51 18.22 0.63
CA VAL A 19 12.61 17.45 1.88
C VAL A 19 11.38 16.58 2.07
N SER A 20 10.17 17.11 1.89
CA SER A 20 8.95 16.34 2.09
C SER A 20 8.81 15.22 1.05
N LEU A 21 9.26 15.43 -0.18
CA LEU A 21 9.29 14.41 -1.22
C LEU A 21 10.29 13.29 -0.91
N LEU A 22 11.51 13.63 -0.50
CA LEU A 22 12.52 12.63 -0.12
C LEU A 22 12.09 11.79 1.09
N VAL A 23 11.57 12.45 2.14
CA VAL A 23 11.05 11.77 3.33
C VAL A 23 9.84 10.90 2.94
N SER A 24 8.94 11.40 2.09
CA SER A 24 7.80 10.61 1.63
C SER A 24 8.23 9.35 0.88
N ALA A 25 9.22 9.43 0.01
CA ALA A 25 9.72 8.28 -0.75
C ALA A 25 10.27 7.21 0.19
N ALA A 26 11.08 7.60 1.19
CA ALA A 26 11.61 6.69 2.19
C ALA A 26 10.51 6.02 3.03
N VAL A 27 9.53 6.80 3.52
CA VAL A 27 8.44 6.28 4.33
C VAL A 27 7.50 5.36 3.52
N MET A 28 7.19 5.74 2.28
CA MET A 28 6.42 4.90 1.36
C MET A 28 7.14 3.60 1.03
N PHE A 29 8.46 3.65 0.85
CA PHE A 29 9.28 2.47 0.62
C PHE A 29 9.16 1.47 1.77
N VAL A 30 9.31 1.93 3.01
CA VAL A 30 9.12 1.07 4.20
C VAL A 30 7.73 0.45 4.23
N GLY A 31 6.67 1.26 4.02
CA GLY A 31 5.29 0.76 4.04
C GLY A 31 5.01 -0.29 2.96
N TRP A 32 5.47 -0.04 1.74
CA TRP A 32 5.30 -0.99 0.64
C TRP A 32 6.16 -2.23 0.79
N PHE A 33 7.37 -2.11 1.32
CA PHE A 33 8.22 -3.26 1.62
C PHE A 33 7.52 -4.22 2.59
N ILE A 34 6.95 -3.70 3.69
CA ILE A 34 6.16 -4.49 4.64
C ILE A 34 5.01 -5.21 3.92
N ASN A 35 4.29 -4.52 3.04
CA ASN A 35 3.18 -5.09 2.28
C ASN A 35 3.61 -6.17 1.28
N ILE A 36 4.74 -5.98 0.58
CA ILE A 36 5.29 -6.95 -0.37
C ILE A 36 5.68 -8.24 0.36
N VAL A 37 6.36 -8.12 1.50
CA VAL A 37 6.71 -9.28 2.34
C VAL A 37 5.43 -9.96 2.85
N THR A 38 4.48 -9.19 3.38
CA THR A 38 3.21 -9.71 3.92
C THR A 38 2.39 -10.46 2.87
N TYR A 39 2.28 -9.92 1.66
CA TYR A 39 1.46 -10.55 0.63
C TYR A 39 2.13 -11.72 -0.06
N GLY A 40 3.46 -11.78 -0.13
CA GLY A 40 4.15 -12.93 -0.71
C GLY A 40 4.09 -14.20 0.14
N ILE A 41 3.69 -14.08 1.41
CA ILE A 41 3.43 -15.23 2.27
C ILE A 41 1.93 -15.55 2.39
N LEU A 42 1.04 -14.60 2.06
CA LEU A 42 -0.38 -14.71 2.36
C LEU A 42 -1.13 -15.64 1.38
N GLN A 43 -1.33 -16.89 1.82
CA GLN A 43 -2.23 -17.86 1.19
C GLN A 43 -3.64 -17.74 1.79
N LYS A 44 -4.50 -16.95 1.14
CA LYS A 44 -5.83 -16.61 1.69
C LYS A 44 -6.69 -17.85 1.91
N LYS A 45 -7.16 -18.03 3.14
CA LYS A 45 -8.15 -19.04 3.55
C LYS A 45 -7.72 -20.51 3.33
N GLN A 46 -6.44 -20.77 3.01
CA GLN A 46 -5.93 -22.14 2.83
C GLN A 46 -5.22 -22.66 4.09
N LYS A 47 -4.42 -21.80 4.75
CA LYS A 47 -3.68 -22.14 5.96
C LYS A 47 -3.59 -20.94 6.88
N LEU A 48 -3.58 -21.18 8.20
CA LEU A 48 -3.32 -20.14 9.16
C LEU A 48 -1.81 -19.80 9.16
N ILE A 49 -1.49 -18.55 8.80
CA ILE A 49 -0.11 -18.07 8.78
C ILE A 49 0.16 -17.30 10.06
N THR A 50 1.17 -17.74 10.81
CA THR A 50 1.56 -17.15 12.10
C THR A 50 3.04 -16.76 12.16
N SER A 51 3.78 -16.93 11.06
CA SER A 51 5.22 -16.64 10.96
C SER A 51 5.52 -15.40 10.11
N GLY A 52 6.77 -14.95 10.12
CA GLY A 52 7.19 -13.74 9.42
C GLY A 52 6.53 -12.49 10.02
N PRO A 53 6.08 -11.51 9.20
CA PRO A 53 5.35 -10.34 9.69
C PRO A 53 4.15 -10.67 10.59
N TYR A 54 3.48 -11.81 10.36
CA TYR A 54 2.36 -12.27 11.17
C TYR A 54 2.77 -12.70 12.59
N ALA A 55 4.05 -12.99 12.85
CA ALA A 55 4.55 -13.27 14.20
C ALA A 55 4.56 -12.01 15.10
N PHE A 56 4.75 -10.83 14.50
CA PHE A 56 4.90 -9.56 15.21
C PHE A 56 3.56 -8.84 15.41
N VAL A 57 2.63 -9.00 14.46
CA VAL A 57 1.31 -8.37 14.46
C VAL A 57 0.35 -9.20 13.63
N ARG A 58 -0.93 -9.30 14.04
CA ARG A 58 -1.92 -10.12 13.31
C ARG A 58 -2.29 -9.56 11.95
N ASN A 59 -2.18 -8.24 11.79
CA ASN A 59 -2.65 -7.49 10.63
C ASN A 59 -1.51 -6.63 10.00
N PRO A 60 -0.37 -7.24 9.59
CA PRO A 60 0.82 -6.50 9.15
C PRO A 60 0.58 -5.69 7.87
N PHE A 61 -0.36 -6.12 7.02
CA PHE A 61 -0.76 -5.38 5.83
C PHE A 61 -1.31 -3.98 6.14
N TYR A 62 -2.05 -3.85 7.24
CA TYR A 62 -2.61 -2.56 7.64
C TYR A 62 -1.52 -1.64 8.20
N VAL A 63 -0.48 -2.22 8.83
CA VAL A 63 0.71 -1.47 9.28
C VAL A 63 1.49 -0.93 8.08
N GLY A 64 1.78 -1.78 7.08
CA GLY A 64 2.48 -1.33 5.87
C GLY A 64 1.68 -0.28 5.09
N THR A 65 0.36 -0.45 5.02
CA THR A 65 -0.53 0.54 4.38
C THR A 65 -0.59 1.86 5.15
N PHE A 66 -0.58 1.82 6.49
CA PHE A 66 -0.49 3.02 7.31
C PHE A 66 0.79 3.82 7.01
N PHE A 67 1.96 3.16 6.98
CA PHE A 67 3.21 3.83 6.61
C PHE A 67 3.14 4.42 5.18
N ALA A 68 2.59 3.68 4.21
CA ALA A 68 2.43 4.20 2.86
C ALA A 68 1.51 5.44 2.81
N ASP A 69 0.44 5.47 3.60
CA ASP A 69 -0.49 6.60 3.70
C ASP A 69 0.12 7.81 4.43
N VAL A 70 0.94 7.57 5.46
CA VAL A 70 1.75 8.62 6.11
C VAL A 70 2.74 9.22 5.14
N GLY A 71 3.45 8.39 4.37
CA GLY A 71 4.37 8.87 3.33
C GLY A 71 3.66 9.77 2.31
N MET A 72 2.49 9.37 1.81
CA MET A 72 1.70 10.22 0.89
C MET A 72 1.27 11.55 1.53
N SER A 73 0.89 11.52 2.81
CA SER A 73 0.53 12.73 3.55
C SER A 73 1.73 13.69 3.70
N ILE A 74 2.93 13.14 3.93
CA ILE A 74 4.18 13.93 3.97
C ILE A 74 4.47 14.56 2.62
N ALA A 75 4.27 13.83 1.51
CA ALA A 75 4.49 14.36 0.16
C ALA A 75 3.67 15.62 -0.12
N ALA A 76 2.45 15.71 0.41
CA ALA A 76 1.57 16.87 0.27
C ALA A 76 1.97 18.10 1.09
N ASN A 77 3.03 17.98 1.92
CA ASN A 77 3.54 18.98 2.86
C ASN A 77 2.60 19.24 4.06
N PRO A 78 2.83 18.55 5.20
CA PRO A 78 1.92 18.56 6.35
C PRO A 78 1.99 19.85 7.19
N PHE A 79 2.91 20.77 6.88
CA PHE A 79 3.01 22.05 7.60
C PHE A 79 1.92 23.06 7.20
N ASP A 80 1.18 22.77 6.12
CA ASP A 80 -0.03 23.50 5.78
C ASP A 80 -1.20 23.01 6.65
N LEU A 81 -1.86 23.92 7.37
CA LEU A 81 -2.95 23.60 8.28
C LEU A 81 -4.12 22.88 7.59
N ILE A 82 -4.43 23.23 6.34
CA ILE A 82 -5.52 22.62 5.58
C ILE A 82 -5.15 21.18 5.21
N VAL A 83 -3.90 20.96 4.76
CA VAL A 83 -3.39 19.62 4.46
C VAL A 83 -3.39 18.76 5.71
N LEU A 84 -2.94 19.30 6.84
CA LEU A 84 -2.92 18.60 8.12
C LEU A 84 -4.33 18.15 8.56
N LEU A 85 -5.32 19.06 8.50
CA LEU A 85 -6.70 18.74 8.88
C LEU A 85 -7.30 17.63 8.00
N ILE A 86 -7.06 17.68 6.68
CA ILE A 86 -7.53 16.66 5.74
C ILE A 86 -6.85 15.32 6.01
N CYS A 87 -5.54 15.31 6.27
CA CYS A 87 -4.81 14.10 6.66
C CYS A 87 -5.35 13.51 7.97
N VAL A 88 -5.58 14.32 9.01
CA VAL A 88 -6.13 13.85 10.29
C VAL A 88 -7.52 13.25 10.10
N LEU A 89 -8.41 13.92 9.37
CA LEU A 89 -9.74 13.40 9.05
C LEU A 89 -9.66 12.07 8.29
N TYR A 90 -8.76 11.99 7.30
CA TYR A 90 -8.52 10.77 6.54
C TYR A 90 -8.05 9.62 7.44
N PHE A 91 -7.06 9.85 8.31
CA PHE A 91 -6.57 8.83 9.23
C PHE A 91 -7.65 8.37 10.20
N PHE A 92 -8.46 9.29 10.72
CA PHE A 92 -9.59 8.95 11.60
C PHE A 92 -10.58 8.02 10.90
N LEU A 93 -11.00 8.37 9.68
CA LEU A 93 -11.89 7.54 8.87
C LEU A 93 -11.25 6.18 8.55
N GLN A 94 -9.96 6.18 8.22
CA GLN A 94 -9.23 4.97 7.87
C GLN A 94 -9.16 3.99 9.04
N VAL A 95 -8.89 4.47 10.26
CA VAL A 95 -8.89 3.65 11.48
C VAL A 95 -10.26 3.01 11.70
N LEU A 96 -11.35 3.76 11.51
CA LEU A 96 -12.70 3.23 11.64
C LEU A 96 -12.99 2.13 10.59
N PHE A 97 -12.68 2.39 9.32
CA PHE A 97 -12.90 1.42 8.24
C PHE A 97 -12.03 0.16 8.39
N TYR A 98 -10.78 0.32 8.81
CA TYR A 98 -9.87 -0.79 9.07
C TYR A 98 -10.32 -1.60 10.27
N GLY A 99 -10.77 -0.96 11.34
CA GLY A 99 -11.33 -1.65 12.49
C GLY A 99 -12.52 -2.56 12.10
N LEU A 100 -13.39 -2.09 11.21
CA LEU A 100 -14.50 -2.89 10.70
C LEU A 100 -14.05 -4.05 9.80
N GLN A 101 -13.09 -3.82 8.90
CA GLN A 101 -12.54 -4.85 8.03
C GLN A 101 -11.81 -5.93 8.82
N ILE A 102 -10.92 -5.53 9.73
CA ILE A 102 -10.19 -6.45 10.61
C ILE A 102 -11.20 -7.31 11.39
N LYS A 103 -12.21 -6.72 12.03
CA LYS A 103 -13.23 -7.51 12.77
C LYS A 103 -13.95 -8.55 11.90
N ARG A 104 -14.21 -8.23 10.63
CA ARG A 104 -14.81 -9.18 9.68
C ARG A 104 -13.83 -10.29 9.31
N GLU A 105 -12.58 -9.94 9.00
CA GLU A 105 -11.51 -10.90 8.68
C GLU A 105 -11.21 -11.82 9.87
N GLU A 106 -11.13 -11.29 11.09
CA GLU A 106 -10.92 -12.09 12.31
C GLU A 106 -12.09 -13.05 12.55
N ARG A 107 -13.34 -12.64 12.25
CA ARG A 107 -14.51 -13.52 12.35
C ARG A 107 -14.45 -14.66 11.34
N ASP A 108 -14.10 -14.36 10.09
CA ASP A 108 -13.91 -15.38 9.04
C ASP A 108 -12.81 -16.37 9.43
N LEU A 109 -11.67 -15.86 9.93
CA LEU A 109 -10.55 -16.71 10.35
C LEU A 109 -10.90 -17.56 11.57
N LEU A 110 -11.65 -17.02 12.53
CA LEU A 110 -12.14 -17.79 13.67
C LEU A 110 -13.11 -18.90 13.23
N ALA A 111 -13.98 -18.63 12.26
CA ALA A 111 -14.88 -19.64 11.70
C ALA A 111 -14.15 -20.75 10.94
N LEU A 112 -13.02 -20.42 10.29
CA LEU A 112 -12.22 -21.39 9.50
C LEU A 112 -11.26 -22.22 10.35
N PHE A 113 -10.59 -21.60 11.34
CA PHE A 113 -9.46 -22.21 12.06
C PHE A 113 -9.72 -22.39 13.57
N GLY A 114 -10.86 -21.92 14.09
CA GLY A 114 -11.33 -22.20 15.44
C GLY A 114 -10.30 -21.90 16.54
N GLU A 115 -9.96 -22.92 17.32
CA GLU A 115 -9.06 -22.81 18.47
C GLU A 115 -7.65 -22.36 18.08
N GLU A 116 -7.12 -22.82 16.93
CA GLU A 116 -5.78 -22.46 16.47
C GLU A 116 -5.64 -20.93 16.32
N TYR A 117 -6.66 -20.31 15.72
CA TYR A 117 -6.72 -18.86 15.56
C TYR A 117 -6.92 -18.13 16.90
N SER A 118 -7.74 -18.66 17.80
CA SER A 118 -7.92 -18.12 19.15
C SER A 118 -6.61 -18.14 19.94
N ALA A 119 -5.87 -19.24 19.89
CA ALA A 119 -4.57 -19.38 20.52
C ALA A 119 -3.56 -18.37 19.94
N TYR A 120 -3.55 -18.18 18.63
CA TYR A 120 -2.74 -17.15 17.97
C TYR A 120 -3.10 -15.73 18.43
N CYS A 121 -4.40 -15.40 18.55
CA CYS A 121 -4.87 -14.09 19.00
C CYS A 121 -4.43 -13.72 20.42
N ARG A 122 -4.24 -14.72 21.30
CA ARG A 122 -3.71 -14.52 22.66
C ARG A 122 -2.21 -14.20 22.68
N ARG A 123 -1.46 -14.61 21.64
CA ARG A 123 -0.01 -14.44 21.58
C ARG A 123 0.42 -13.19 20.83
N VAL A 124 -0.35 -12.76 19.83
CA VAL A 124 0.05 -11.73 18.87
C VAL A 124 -0.90 -10.51 18.92
N PRO A 125 -0.38 -9.28 19.02
CA PRO A 125 -1.19 -8.07 19.06
C PRO A 125 -1.92 -7.82 17.73
N ARG A 126 -3.04 -7.10 17.78
CA ARG A 126 -3.89 -6.87 16.59
C ARG A 126 -3.27 -5.90 15.58
N ILE A 127 -2.74 -4.76 16.04
CA ILE A 127 -2.36 -3.61 15.19
C ILE A 127 -0.95 -3.11 15.46
N VAL A 128 -0.56 -2.94 16.72
CA VAL A 128 0.77 -2.43 17.08
C VAL A 128 1.76 -3.59 17.09
N PRO A 129 2.82 -3.58 16.26
CA PRO A 129 3.82 -4.64 16.24
C PRO A 129 4.53 -4.81 17.58
N SER A 130 4.72 -6.06 18.01
CA SER A 130 5.47 -6.39 19.21
C SER A 130 6.66 -7.27 18.88
N ILE A 131 7.87 -6.76 19.14
CA ILE A 131 9.12 -7.51 18.97
C ILE A 131 9.11 -8.77 19.86
N ARG A 132 8.61 -8.64 21.10
CA ARG A 132 8.48 -9.77 22.04
C ARG A 132 7.59 -10.87 21.49
N SER A 133 6.47 -10.51 20.85
CA SER A 133 5.61 -11.48 20.18
C SER A 133 6.33 -12.16 19.02
N GLY A 134 7.00 -11.39 18.17
CA GLY A 134 7.69 -11.91 16.99
C GLY A 134 8.76 -12.95 17.35
N LEU A 135 9.64 -12.61 18.30
CA LEU A 135 10.69 -13.51 18.74
C LEU A 135 10.14 -14.82 19.35
N ARG A 136 8.99 -14.77 20.02
CA ARG A 136 8.36 -15.97 20.62
C ARG A 136 7.65 -16.87 19.60
N ASN A 137 7.23 -16.33 18.44
CA ASN A 137 6.48 -17.07 17.42
C ASN A 137 7.34 -17.35 16.16
N GLY A 138 8.66 -17.53 16.31
CA GLY A 138 9.53 -17.95 15.21
C GLY A 138 10.07 -16.83 14.32
N GLY A 139 9.95 -15.56 14.73
CA GLY A 139 10.62 -14.42 14.09
C GLY A 139 10.35 -14.29 12.58
N PHE A 140 11.42 -14.15 11.80
CA PHE A 140 11.36 -13.97 10.33
C PHE A 140 11.53 -15.26 9.52
N HIS A 141 11.26 -16.43 10.10
CA HIS A 141 11.29 -17.68 9.34
C HIS A 141 9.99 -17.85 8.53
N PHE A 142 10.05 -17.60 7.22
CA PHE A 142 8.92 -17.80 6.30
C PHE A 142 9.40 -18.10 4.88
N GLU A 143 8.58 -18.82 4.13
CA GLU A 143 8.77 -19.04 2.70
C GLU A 143 8.02 -17.96 1.94
N TRP A 144 8.76 -17.07 1.28
CA TRP A 144 8.18 -16.02 0.45
C TRP A 144 8.01 -16.53 -0.97
N SER A 145 6.82 -16.33 -1.53
CA SER A 145 6.55 -16.64 -2.93
C SER A 145 6.23 -15.37 -3.72
N PHE A 146 6.95 -15.20 -4.82
CA PHE A 146 6.70 -14.12 -5.77
C PHE A 146 5.33 -14.27 -6.45
N ASP A 147 4.95 -15.50 -6.82
CA ASP A 147 3.66 -15.79 -7.44
C ASP A 147 2.49 -15.43 -6.52
N VAL A 148 2.61 -15.73 -5.23
CA VAL A 148 1.61 -15.35 -4.22
C VAL A 148 1.55 -13.83 -4.05
N ALA A 149 2.69 -13.13 -4.09
CA ALA A 149 2.74 -11.67 -4.03
C ALA A 149 2.04 -11.03 -5.25
N LEU A 150 2.35 -11.53 -6.45
CA LEU A 150 1.69 -11.12 -7.70
C LEU A 150 0.19 -11.40 -7.64
N PHE A 151 -0.22 -12.61 -7.28
CA PHE A 151 -1.63 -12.98 -7.18
C PHE A 151 -2.43 -12.06 -6.24
N ASN A 152 -1.80 -11.62 -5.15
CA ASN A 152 -2.37 -10.69 -4.19
C ASN A 152 -2.40 -9.21 -4.65
N ARG A 153 -1.92 -8.93 -5.87
CA ARG A 153 -1.88 -7.61 -6.50
C ARG A 153 -1.11 -6.55 -5.74
N VAL A 154 -0.10 -6.96 -4.98
CA VAL A 154 0.69 -6.02 -4.17
C VAL A 154 1.46 -5.05 -5.05
N PHE A 155 1.99 -5.53 -6.18
CA PHE A 155 2.81 -4.74 -7.09
C PHE A 155 1.98 -3.67 -7.80
N SER A 156 0.80 -3.99 -8.33
CA SER A 156 -0.11 -2.97 -8.88
C SER A 156 -0.48 -1.89 -7.86
N ARG A 157 -0.67 -2.27 -6.59
CA ARG A 157 -1.00 -1.30 -5.53
C ARG A 157 0.18 -0.40 -5.20
N ALA A 158 1.39 -0.96 -5.13
CA ALA A 158 2.62 -0.24 -4.86
C ALA A 158 2.97 0.73 -5.99
N THR A 159 3.02 0.23 -7.22
CA THR A 159 3.31 1.01 -8.44
C THR A 159 2.33 2.18 -8.61
N GLY A 160 1.03 1.99 -8.34
CA GLY A 160 0.06 3.08 -8.35
C GLY A 160 0.37 4.22 -7.36
N ALA A 161 0.92 3.90 -6.18
CA ALA A 161 1.32 4.92 -5.21
C ALA A 161 2.61 5.64 -5.62
N TYR A 162 3.57 4.93 -6.21
CA TYR A 162 4.77 5.57 -6.77
C TYR A 162 4.45 6.43 -8.00
N LEU A 163 3.52 6.02 -8.85
CA LEU A 163 3.03 6.85 -9.95
C LEU A 163 2.43 8.16 -9.45
N TRP A 164 1.66 8.09 -8.37
CA TRP A 164 1.13 9.27 -7.69
C TRP A 164 2.26 10.17 -7.16
N LEU A 165 3.28 9.59 -6.52
CA LEU A 165 4.44 10.35 -6.03
C LEU A 165 5.24 11.00 -7.16
N CYS A 166 5.51 10.26 -8.24
CA CYS A 166 6.15 10.78 -9.45
C CYS A 166 5.35 11.94 -10.02
N PHE A 167 4.02 11.83 -10.10
CA PHE A 167 3.17 12.90 -10.58
C PHE A 167 3.31 14.18 -9.74
N ILE A 168 3.25 14.07 -8.40
CA ILE A 168 3.47 15.22 -7.50
C ILE A 168 4.89 15.80 -7.68
N TRP A 169 5.89 14.94 -7.86
CA TRP A 169 7.27 15.38 -8.08
C TRP A 169 7.43 16.16 -9.40
N GLY A 170 6.77 15.72 -10.48
CA GLY A 170 6.72 16.47 -11.73
C GLY A 170 6.05 17.83 -11.58
N VAL A 171 4.92 17.89 -10.85
CA VAL A 171 4.22 19.15 -10.56
C VAL A 171 5.13 20.12 -9.79
N PHE A 172 5.89 19.61 -8.81
CA PHE A 172 6.85 20.38 -8.04
C PHE A 172 7.93 21.01 -8.91
N LEU A 173 8.57 20.23 -9.80
CA LEU A 173 9.65 20.73 -10.66
C LEU A 173 9.19 21.86 -11.60
N VAL A 174 7.93 21.83 -12.00
CA VAL A 174 7.37 22.80 -12.95
C VAL A 174 6.84 24.06 -12.28
N SER A 175 6.57 24.01 -10.97
CA SER A 175 6.10 25.13 -10.16
C SER A 175 7.18 25.57 -9.16
N PRO A 176 8.28 26.21 -9.59
CA PRO A 176 9.38 26.62 -8.71
C PRO A 176 8.99 27.72 -7.69
N LYS A 177 7.76 28.26 -7.76
CA LYS A 177 7.24 29.28 -6.84
C LYS A 177 6.02 28.79 -6.05
N GLY A 178 6.12 27.65 -5.35
CA GLY A 178 5.24 27.27 -4.21
C GLY A 178 3.71 27.39 -4.39
N GLY A 179 3.22 27.45 -5.63
CA GLY A 179 1.85 27.81 -5.95
C GLY A 179 0.92 26.60 -5.96
N CYS A 180 -0.34 26.83 -5.59
CA CYS A 180 -1.42 25.84 -5.66
C CYS A 180 -1.64 25.37 -7.11
N PHE A 181 -1.89 24.05 -7.30
CA PHE A 181 -2.06 23.39 -8.59
C PHE A 181 -3.21 23.96 -9.46
N LEU A 182 -4.16 24.68 -8.87
CA LEU A 182 -5.37 25.20 -9.54
C LEU A 182 -5.15 26.36 -10.54
N SER A 183 -3.93 26.88 -10.72
CA SER A 183 -3.62 27.90 -11.73
C SER A 183 -3.24 27.24 -13.08
N GLY A 184 -4.24 26.67 -13.75
CA GLY A 184 -4.12 25.42 -14.52
C GLY A 184 -3.80 25.41 -16.03
N SER A 185 -3.32 26.47 -16.70
CA SER A 185 -3.06 26.37 -18.17
C SER A 185 -1.58 26.39 -18.58
N LEU A 186 -0.76 27.25 -17.96
CA LEU A 186 0.65 27.42 -18.33
C LEU A 186 1.60 26.37 -17.72
N GLN A 187 1.19 25.74 -16.61
CA GLN A 187 2.03 24.78 -15.89
C GLN A 187 2.02 23.38 -16.54
N PHE A 188 0.88 22.91 -17.06
CA PHE A 188 0.79 21.57 -17.66
C PHE A 188 1.67 21.40 -18.91
N ASN A 189 1.77 22.44 -19.75
CA ASN A 189 2.58 22.37 -20.98
C ASN A 189 4.10 22.33 -20.70
N ARG A 190 4.56 22.97 -19.62
CA ARG A 190 5.96 22.84 -19.16
C ARG A 190 6.27 21.44 -18.63
N LEU A 191 5.31 20.82 -17.95
CA LEU A 191 5.43 19.47 -17.40
C LEU A 191 5.62 18.41 -18.48
N LEU A 192 4.96 18.57 -19.63
CA LEU A 192 5.17 17.74 -20.81
C LEU A 192 6.50 18.04 -21.54
N SER A 193 7.08 19.22 -21.35
CA SER A 193 8.33 19.63 -22.00
C SER A 193 9.62 19.23 -21.26
N ASP A 194 9.52 18.82 -19.99
CA ASP A 194 10.68 18.43 -19.19
C ASP A 194 11.26 17.10 -19.69
N ARG A 195 12.52 17.14 -20.13
CA ARG A 195 13.21 16.03 -20.78
C ARG A 195 13.43 14.83 -19.87
N LEU A 196 13.38 15.00 -18.55
CA LEU A 196 13.58 13.92 -17.58
C LEU A 196 12.25 13.33 -17.06
N PHE A 197 11.22 14.15 -16.87
CA PHE A 197 9.97 13.74 -16.22
C PHE A 197 9.12 12.81 -17.10
N LEU A 198 8.88 13.21 -18.36
CA LEU A 198 8.02 12.47 -19.28
C LEU A 198 8.46 11.00 -19.49
N PRO A 199 9.74 10.68 -19.77
CA PRO A 199 10.16 9.29 -19.93
C PRO A 199 10.02 8.46 -18.65
N ILE A 200 10.28 9.04 -17.47
CA ILE A 200 10.13 8.34 -16.17
C ILE A 200 8.66 8.04 -15.90
N PHE A 201 7.77 9.02 -16.11
CA PHE A 201 6.33 8.86 -15.91
C PHE A 201 5.75 7.80 -16.87
N VAL A 202 6.09 7.87 -18.16
CA VAL A 202 5.65 6.87 -19.15
C VAL A 202 6.17 5.49 -18.80
N ALA A 203 7.45 5.34 -18.44
CA ALA A 203 8.01 4.06 -18.02
C ALA A 203 7.27 3.48 -16.81
N ALA A 204 6.97 4.31 -15.80
CA ALA A 204 6.23 3.88 -14.62
C ALA A 204 4.78 3.45 -14.95
N VAL A 205 4.11 4.14 -15.89
CA VAL A 205 2.76 3.78 -16.36
C VAL A 205 2.79 2.45 -17.11
N CYS A 206 3.80 2.24 -17.96
CA CYS A 206 4.01 0.97 -18.65
C CYS A 206 4.25 -0.18 -17.66
N VAL A 207 5.10 0.04 -16.65
CA VAL A 207 5.37 -0.94 -15.58
C VAL A 207 4.09 -1.27 -14.80
N TYR A 208 3.28 -0.27 -14.44
CA TYR A 208 1.98 -0.50 -13.81
C TYR A 208 1.04 -1.33 -14.69
N GLY A 209 0.94 -0.99 -15.98
CA GLY A 209 0.15 -1.74 -16.96
C GLY A 209 0.59 -3.20 -17.07
N MET A 210 1.90 -3.42 -17.16
CA MET A 210 2.50 -4.75 -17.23
C MET A 210 2.18 -5.59 -15.99
N PHE A 211 2.43 -5.07 -14.78
CA PHE A 211 2.09 -5.79 -13.55
C PHE A 211 0.61 -6.08 -13.47
N LYS A 212 -0.26 -5.12 -13.79
CA LYS A 212 -1.71 -5.33 -13.76
C LYS A 212 -2.16 -6.44 -14.72
N VAL A 213 -1.60 -6.47 -15.93
CA VAL A 213 -1.87 -7.53 -16.92
C VAL A 213 -1.39 -8.89 -16.42
N ILE A 214 -0.15 -8.99 -15.94
CA ILE A 214 0.42 -10.24 -15.40
C ILE A 214 -0.44 -10.77 -14.25
N GLU A 215 -0.83 -9.91 -13.31
CA GLU A 215 -1.69 -10.27 -12.19
C GLU A 215 -3.10 -10.71 -12.62
N ASP A 216 -3.67 -10.10 -13.66
CA ASP A 216 -4.97 -10.48 -14.23
C ASP A 216 -4.89 -11.84 -14.94
N VAL A 217 -3.81 -12.11 -15.70
CA VAL A 217 -3.57 -13.40 -16.37
C VAL A 217 -3.42 -14.50 -15.33
N HIS A 218 -2.51 -14.34 -14.36
CA HIS A 218 -2.21 -15.37 -13.37
C HIS A 218 -3.44 -15.72 -12.51
N LYS A 219 -4.24 -14.71 -12.13
CA LYS A 219 -5.50 -14.92 -11.40
C LYS A 219 -6.53 -15.68 -12.24
N ASN A 220 -6.57 -15.46 -13.54
CA ASN A 220 -7.48 -16.18 -14.43
C ASN A 220 -7.03 -17.64 -14.62
N GLU A 221 -5.72 -17.91 -14.67
CA GLU A 221 -5.18 -19.28 -14.70
C GLU A 221 -5.49 -20.05 -13.41
N GLU A 222 -5.24 -19.47 -12.24
CA GLU A 222 -5.62 -20.04 -10.94
C GLU A 222 -7.13 -20.35 -10.86
N LYS A 223 -7.97 -19.41 -11.31
CA LYS A 223 -9.42 -19.64 -11.38
C LYS A 223 -9.81 -20.75 -12.34
N ARG A 224 -9.06 -20.94 -13.44
CA ARG A 224 -9.26 -22.06 -14.37
C ARG A 224 -8.87 -23.37 -13.71
N LYS A 225 -7.70 -23.45 -13.06
CA LYS A 225 -7.23 -24.62 -12.29
C LYS A 225 -8.22 -25.01 -11.18
N ALA A 226 -8.79 -24.03 -10.47
CA ALA A 226 -9.79 -24.26 -9.43
C ALA A 226 -11.18 -24.65 -9.95
N LYS A 227 -11.51 -24.33 -11.21
CA LYS A 227 -12.83 -24.61 -11.83
C LYS A 227 -12.85 -25.88 -12.70
N GLY A 228 -11.71 -26.46 -13.04
CA GLY A 228 -11.68 -27.70 -13.80
C GLY A 228 -10.30 -28.30 -13.89
N ILE A 229 -10.23 -29.60 -13.56
CA ILE A 229 -9.34 -30.66 -14.06
C ILE A 229 -8.70 -31.47 -12.91
N GLN A 230 -9.51 -32.36 -12.33
CA GLN A 230 -9.10 -33.77 -12.25
C GLN A 230 -9.26 -34.30 -13.68
N PHE A 231 -8.17 -34.44 -14.45
CA PHE A 231 -8.19 -35.37 -15.58
C PHE A 231 -7.97 -36.75 -14.97
N SER A 232 -9.05 -37.52 -14.89
CA SER A 232 -9.01 -38.98 -14.87
C SER A 232 -8.34 -39.49 -16.13
#